data_AF-A0A1C6JE33-F1
#
_entry.id   AF-A0A1C6JE33-F1
#
_cell.length_a   1.000
_cell.length_b   1.000
_cell.length_c   1.000
_cell.angle_alpha   90.00
_cell.angle_beta   90.00
_cell.angle_gamma   90.00
#
_symmetry.space_group_name_H-M   'P 1'
#
loop_
_entity.id
_entity.type
_entity.pdbx_description
1 polymer ?
#
loop_
_entity_poly.entity_id
_entity_poly.type
_entity_poly.pdbx_seq_one_letter_code
_entity_poly.pdbx_strand_id
1 'polypeptide(L)' 'MSRVGRCIDNGPMEGFWGILKSEMYYLQKFHTYEQLEKAIDEYIEFYNTKRIQKKLKGMAPLEYRSHTLAS' A
#
# COMPACT_ATOMS: atom_id res chain seq x y z
N MET A 1 1.12 7.02 20.82
CA MET A 1 0.24 8.03 20.21
C MET A 1 1.09 9.14 19.63
N SER A 2 0.99 9.38 18.32
CA SER A 2 1.66 10.51 17.67
C SER A 2 1.13 11.84 18.23
N ARG A 3 1.97 12.88 18.24
CA ARG A 3 1.62 14.22 18.76
C ARG A 3 0.62 14.89 17.82
N VAL A 4 -0.34 15.65 18.33
CA VAL A 4 -1.26 16.47 17.52
C VAL A 4 -0.43 17.30 16.52
N GLY A 5 -0.69 17.15 15.22
CA GLY A 5 0.07 17.79 14.13
C GLY A 5 1.31 17.02 13.62
N ARG A 6 1.62 15.85 14.16
CA ARG A 6 2.68 14.94 13.67
C ARG A 6 2.13 13.54 13.47
N CYS A 7 1.29 13.33 12.45
CA CYS A 7 0.75 12.03 12.04
C CYS A 7 1.81 11.14 11.34
N ILE A 8 2.93 10.89 12.01
CA ILE A 8 4.08 10.15 11.44
C ILE A 8 3.70 8.70 11.13
N ASP A 9 2.83 8.11 11.95
CA ASP A 9 2.29 6.76 11.80
C ASP A 9 1.03 6.74 10.91
N ASN A 10 0.11 7.67 11.14
CA ASN A 10 -1.18 7.67 10.47
C ASN A 10 -1.11 8.18 9.01
N GLY A 11 -0.29 9.19 8.72
CA GLY A 11 -0.20 9.78 7.38
C GLY A 11 0.22 8.80 6.27
N PRO A 12 1.27 7.97 6.47
CA PRO A 12 1.65 6.94 5.51
C PRO A 12 0.54 5.91 5.28
N MET A 13 -0.16 5.49 6.34
CA MET A 13 -1.26 4.53 6.24
C MET A 13 -2.49 5.14 5.54
N GLU A 14 -2.85 6.38 5.85
CA GLU A 14 -3.90 7.13 5.13
C GLU A 14 -3.58 7.25 3.64
N GLY A 15 -2.32 7.54 3.31
CA GLY A 15 -1.85 7.59 1.92
C GLY A 15 -2.01 6.23 1.22
N PHE A 16 -1.57 5.14 1.87
CA PHE A 16 -1.75 3.79 1.33
C PHE A 16 -3.23 3.46 1.08
N TRP A 17 -4.10 3.74 2.05
CA TRP A 17 -5.54 3.49 1.92
C TRP A 17 -6.19 4.34 0.83
N GLY A 18 -5.77 5.59 0.66
CA GLY A 18 -6.22 6.44 -0.44
C GLY A 18 -5.91 5.84 -1.80
N ILE A 19 -4.67 5.36 -1.97
CA ILE A 19 -4.20 4.71 -3.20
C ILE A 19 -4.94 3.41 -3.46
N LEU A 20 -5.05 2.53 -2.46
CA LEU A 20 -5.78 1.26 -2.57
C LEU A 20 -7.24 1.50 -3.00
N LYS A 21 -7.88 2.52 -2.41
CA LYS A 21 -9.26 2.84 -2.76
C LYS A 21 -9.39 3.34 -4.19
N SER A 22 -8.50 4.23 -4.64
CA SER A 22 -8.56 4.81 -5.99
C SER A 22 -8.21 3.83 -7.10
N GLU A 23 -7.24 2.95 -6.86
CA GLU A 23 -6.69 2.06 -7.91
C GLU A 23 -7.35 0.68 -7.93
N MET A 24 -8.08 0.29 -6.89
CA MET A 24 -8.74 -1.02 -6.82
C MET A 24 -10.19 -0.91 -6.39
N TYR A 25 -10.47 -0.37 -5.19
CA TYR A 25 -11.81 -0.45 -4.60
C TYR A 25 -12.89 0.27 -5.41
N TYR A 26 -12.66 1.51 -5.83
CA TYR A 26 -13.65 2.30 -6.56
C TYR A 26 -13.83 1.86 -8.02
N LEU A 27 -12.96 1.00 -8.54
CA LEU A 27 -13.01 0.53 -9.92
C LEU A 27 -13.81 -0.76 -10.09
N GLN A 28 -14.26 -1.38 -8.99
CA GLN A 28 -14.93 -2.68 -9.02
C GLN A 28 -16.20 -2.65 -8.15
N LYS A 29 -17.10 -3.61 -8.41
CA LYS A 29 -18.24 -3.90 -7.54
C LYS A 29 -17.99 -5.22 -6.85
N PHE A 30 -18.13 -5.24 -5.52
CA PHE A 30 -18.01 -6.43 -4.71
C PHE A 30 -19.40 -6.85 -4.24
N HIS A 31 -19.74 -8.12 -4.45
CA HIS A 31 -21.05 -8.64 -4.09
C HIS A 31 -21.04 -9.45 -2.79
N THR A 32 -19.86 -9.88 -2.36
CA THR A 32 -19.66 -10.57 -1.09
C THR A 32 -18.46 -9.99 -0.34
N TYR A 33 -18.41 -10.24 0.96
CA TYR A 33 -17.29 -9.83 1.80
C TYR A 33 -16.00 -10.54 1.36
N GLU A 34 -16.07 -11.83 1.04
CA GLU A 34 -14.92 -12.66 0.65
C GLU A 34 -14.29 -12.17 -0.66
N GLN A 35 -15.10 -11.65 -1.60
CA GLN A 35 -14.57 -11.03 -2.82
C GLN A 35 -13.79 -9.76 -2.51
N LEU A 36 -14.30 -8.92 -1.60
CA LEU A 36 -13.63 -7.70 -1.20
C LEU A 36 -12.34 -8.00 -0.42
N GLU A 37 -12.39 -8.93 0.53
CA GLU A 37 -11.24 -9.38 1.32
C GLU A 37 -10.13 -9.91 0.41
N LYS A 38 -10.47 -10.82 -0.51
CA LYS A 38 -9.51 -11.35 -1.48
C LYS A 38 -8.89 -10.25 -2.35
N ALA A 39 -9.69 -9.30 -2.84
CA ALA A 39 -9.16 -8.20 -3.66
C ALA A 39 -8.22 -7.27 -2.86
N ILE A 40 -8.50 -7.06 -1.57
CA ILE A 40 -7.62 -6.31 -0.67
C ILE A 40 -6.29 -7.06 -0.48
N ASP A 41 -6.33 -8.37 -0.21
CA ASP A 41 -5.13 -9.20 -0.02
C ASP A 41 -4.26 -9.21 -1.27
N GLU A 42 -4.86 -9.45 -2.44
CA GLU A 42 -4.16 -9.44 -3.74
C GLU A 42 -3.52 -8.07 -4.01
N TYR A 43 -4.23 -6.98 -3.68
CA TYR A 43 -3.71 -5.64 -3.87
C TYR A 43 -2.55 -5.32 -2.91
N ILE A 44 -2.62 -5.75 -1.64
CA ILE A 44 -1.54 -5.59 -0.67
C ILE A 44 -0.30 -6.37 -1.13
N GLU A 45 -0.46 -7.60 -1.61
CA GLU A 45 0.64 -8.39 -2.16
C GLU A 45 1.27 -7.67 -3.36
N PHE A 46 0.46 -7.23 -4.32
CA PHE A 46 0.91 -6.45 -5.48
C PHE A 46 1.66 -5.18 -5.04
N TYR A 47 1.09 -4.40 -4.13
CA TYR A 47 1.67 -3.17 -3.65
C TYR A 47 3.07 -3.39 -3.06
N ASN A 48 3.24 -4.46 -2.27
CA ASN A 48 4.50 -4.73 -1.58
C ASN A 48 5.56 -5.39 -2.47
N THR A 49 5.16 -6.26 -3.39
CA THR A 49 6.08 -7.12 -4.15
C THR A 49 6.34 -6.67 -5.58
N LYS A 50 5.40 -5.94 -6.20
CA LYS A 50 5.43 -5.66 -7.65
C LYS A 50 5.30 -4.17 -8.00
N ARG A 51 4.74 -3.34 -7.12
CA ARG A 51 4.48 -1.93 -7.42
C ARG A 51 5.76 -1.11 -7.49
N ILE A 52 6.13 -0.71 -8.70
CA ILE A 52 7.25 0.18 -8.95
C ILE A 52 6.95 1.61 -8.48
N GLN A 53 7.83 2.17 -7.65
CA GLN A 53 7.68 3.54 -7.17
C GLN A 53 8.90 4.39 -7.53
N LYS A 54 8.68 5.53 -8.22
CA LYS A 54 9.76 6.47 -8.57
C LYS A 54 10.54 6.96 -7.35
N LYS A 55 9.86 7.17 -6.22
CA LYS A 55 10.49 7.56 -4.94
C LYS A 55 11.40 6.48 -4.37
N LEU A 56 11.15 5.21 -4.71
CA LEU A 56 11.94 4.05 -4.30
C LEU A 56 12.96 3.64 -5.38
N LYS A 57 13.44 4.59 -6.18
CA LYS A 57 14.38 4.35 -7.30
C LYS A 57 13.88 3.32 -8.31
N GLY A 58 12.56 3.20 -8.47
CA GLY A 58 11.97 2.22 -9.38
C GLY A 58 11.96 0.79 -8.83
N MET A 59 12.09 0.59 -7.52
CA MET A 59 11.93 -0.71 -6.86
C MET A 59 10.52 -0.85 -6.26
N ALA A 60 10.10 -2.09 -6.04
CA ALA A 60 8.96 -2.40 -5.17
C ALA A 60 9.31 -2.12 -3.69
N PRO A 61 8.32 -1.89 -2.81
CA PRO A 61 8.56 -1.61 -1.39
C PRO A 61 9.42 -2.66 -0.68
N LEU A 62 9.17 -3.95 -0.91
CA LEU A 62 9.97 -5.02 -0.31
C LEU A 62 11.38 -5.09 -0.88
N GLU A 63 11.55 -4.88 -2.18
CA GLU A 63 12.87 -4.83 -2.82
C GLU A 63 13.70 -3.66 -2.25
N TYR A 64 13.08 -2.49 -2.14
CA TYR A 64 13.72 -1.32 -1.55
C TYR A 64 14.13 -1.58 -0.11
N ARG A 65 13.25 -2.20 0.70
CA ARG A 65 13.57 -2.58 2.08
C ARG A 65 14.78 -3.50 2.16
N SER A 66 14.79 -4.58 1.36
CA SER A 66 15.92 -5.51 1.32
C SER A 66 17.22 -4.83 0.87
N HIS A 67 17.15 -3.96 -0.16
CA HIS A 67 18.30 -3.17 -0.62
C HIS A 67 18.84 -2.27 0.50
N THR A 68 17.98 -1.58 1.26
CA THR A 68 18.42 -0.69 2.34
C THR A 68 18.97 -1.42 3.57
N LEU A 69 18.61 -2.69 3.77
CA LEU A 69 19.12 -3.50 4.88
C LEU A 69 20.47 -4.16 4.55
N ALA A 70 20.74 -4.36 3.26
CA ALA A 70 22.00 -4.93 2.77
C ALA A 70 23.11 -3.88 2.55
N SER A 71 22.76 -2.59 2.62
CA SER A 71 23.66 -1.43 2.45
C SER A 71 24.05 -0.81 3.78
#